data_AF-A0A9P4LJ64-F1
#
_entry.id   AF-A0A9P4LJ64-F1
#
_cell.length_a   1.000
_cell.length_b   1.000
_cell.length_c   1.000
_cell.angle_alpha   90.00
_cell.angle_beta   90.00
_cell.angle_gamma   90.00
#
_symmetry.space_group_name_H-M   'P 1'
#
loop_
_entity.id
_entity.type
_entity.pdbx_description
1 polymer ?
#
loop_
_entity_poly.entity_id
_entity_poly.type
_entity_poly.pdbx_seq_one_letter_code
_entity_poly.pdbx_strand_id
1 'polypeptide(L)'
;MATTELDRLITRTTVILEKPADWEEWIFLQKDSADRHHLWSVVSPDLDEMAFEKLEEPAAVEPEQYHDETEEDTGVVLKDMTTEEFQRYQQAERNYDRALARYTIKRKALNDFSQEIGRTISRRHIHLIQSDDTSYARLKKLKKHLCPSTADRELQLIAKYRQLHSRPRNNIDSWLEE
;
A
#
# COMPACT_ATOMS: atom_id res chain seq x y z
N MET A 1 -2.92 -19.51 26.24
CA MET A 1 -1.74 -19.32 25.36
C MET A 1 -2.21 -19.47 23.94
N ALA A 2 -2.24 -18.37 23.19
CA ALA A 2 -2.88 -18.26 21.88
C ALA A 2 -1.82 -17.91 20.83
N THR A 3 -1.40 -18.88 20.01
CA THR A 3 -0.55 -18.67 18.83
C THR A 3 -0.67 -19.88 17.89
N THR A 4 -1.85 -20.12 17.31
CA THR A 4 -1.99 -21.15 16.24
C THR A 4 -3.00 -20.78 15.17
N GLU A 5 -3.25 -19.48 14.92
CA GLU A 5 -4.14 -19.07 13.82
C GLU A 5 -3.47 -18.21 12.73
N LEU A 6 -2.24 -17.73 12.93
CA LEU A 6 -1.58 -16.91 11.91
C LEU A 6 -0.90 -17.71 10.78
N ASP A 7 -0.92 -19.03 10.88
CA ASP A 7 -0.19 -19.95 9.97
C ASP A 7 -1.12 -20.74 9.04
N ARG A 8 -2.33 -20.21 8.79
CA ARG A 8 -3.13 -20.65 7.62
C ARG A 8 -2.43 -20.20 6.35
N LEU A 9 -1.47 -21.01 5.94
CA LEU A 9 -0.86 -21.13 4.63
C LEU A 9 -1.91 -21.02 3.53
N ILE A 10 -2.17 -19.80 3.09
CA ILE A 10 -2.51 -19.57 1.69
C ILE A 10 -1.17 -19.64 0.98
N THR A 11 -0.88 -20.75 0.31
CA THR A 11 0.17 -20.85 -0.72
C THR A 11 -0.21 -19.92 -1.88
N ARG A 12 -0.14 -18.60 -1.64
CA ARG A 12 -0.16 -17.61 -2.71
C ARG A 12 1.19 -17.71 -3.38
N THR A 13 1.21 -18.29 -4.57
CA THR A 13 2.36 -18.25 -5.48
C THR A 13 2.83 -16.81 -5.55
N THR A 14 4.03 -16.54 -5.04
CA THR A 14 4.62 -15.21 -5.14
C THR A 14 4.95 -14.98 -6.61
N VAL A 15 4.16 -14.12 -7.25
CA VAL A 15 4.42 -13.73 -8.64
C VAL A 15 5.57 -12.74 -8.63
N ILE A 16 6.61 -13.01 -9.41
CA ILE A 16 7.71 -12.08 -9.64
C ILE A 16 7.41 -11.32 -10.92
N LEU A 17 7.35 -9.99 -10.84
CA LEU A 17 7.17 -9.15 -12.01
C LEU A 17 8.47 -9.11 -12.84
N GLU A 18 8.56 -9.94 -13.87
CA GLU A 18 9.69 -9.97 -14.80
C GLU A 18 9.32 -9.50 -16.21
N LYS A 19 8.12 -9.86 -16.70
CA LYS A 19 7.65 -9.53 -18.05
C LYS A 19 6.24 -8.94 -17.99
N PRO A 20 5.80 -8.25 -19.07
CA PRO A 20 4.46 -7.66 -19.08
C PRO A 20 3.31 -8.66 -18.87
N ALA A 21 3.49 -9.92 -19.24
CA ALA A 21 2.49 -10.96 -19.01
C ALA A 21 2.23 -11.25 -17.51
N ASP A 22 3.18 -10.92 -16.62
CA ASP A 22 3.03 -11.15 -15.17
C ASP A 22 2.26 -10.01 -14.49
N TRP A 23 2.05 -8.88 -15.20
CA TRP A 23 1.54 -7.63 -14.64
C TRP A 23 0.20 -7.81 -13.92
N GLU A 24 -0.75 -8.52 -14.53
CA GLU A 24 -2.11 -8.64 -14.01
C GLU A 24 -2.19 -9.46 -12.73
N GLU A 25 -1.52 -10.61 -12.70
CA GLU A 25 -1.47 -11.47 -11.52
C GLU A 25 -0.69 -10.76 -10.40
N TRP A 26 0.41 -10.10 -10.76
CA TRP A 26 1.23 -9.35 -9.81
C TRP A 26 0.48 -8.17 -9.18
N ILE A 27 -0.15 -7.32 -10.00
CA ILE A 27 -0.86 -6.13 -9.50
C ILE A 27 -2.08 -6.52 -8.66
N PHE A 28 -2.73 -7.65 -8.96
CA PHE A 28 -3.80 -8.21 -8.12
C PHE A 28 -3.30 -8.56 -6.72
N LEU A 29 -2.13 -9.21 -6.60
CA LEU A 29 -1.53 -9.52 -5.30
C LEU A 29 -1.11 -8.26 -4.55
N GLN A 30 -0.55 -7.26 -5.24
CA GLN A 30 -0.21 -5.97 -4.63
C GLN A 30 -1.45 -5.25 -4.10
N LYS A 31 -2.56 -5.29 -4.84
CA LYS A 31 -3.84 -4.73 -4.40
C LYS A 31 -4.33 -5.39 -3.13
N ASP A 32 -4.35 -6.72 -3.09
CA ASP A 32 -4.79 -7.46 -1.91
C ASP A 32 -3.91 -7.18 -0.68
N SER A 33 -2.60 -7.05 -0.86
CA SER A 33 -1.69 -6.65 0.23
C SER A 33 -1.97 -5.24 0.73
N ALA A 34 -2.13 -4.27 -0.18
CA ALA A 34 -2.43 -2.88 0.17
C ALA A 34 -3.81 -2.73 0.87
N ASP A 35 -4.82 -3.50 0.45
CA ASP A 35 -6.16 -3.47 1.03
C ASP A 35 -6.18 -3.88 2.51
N ARG A 36 -5.24 -4.73 2.97
CA ARG A 36 -5.12 -5.13 4.40
C ARG A 36 -4.96 -3.96 5.36
N HIS A 37 -4.33 -2.89 4.89
CA HIS A 37 -4.11 -1.67 5.66
C HIS A 37 -4.88 -0.48 5.09
N HIS A 38 -5.86 -0.73 4.21
CA HIS A 38 -6.63 0.28 3.50
C HIS A 38 -5.73 1.31 2.77
N LEU A 39 -4.62 0.84 2.19
CA LEU A 39 -3.64 1.68 1.52
C LEU A 39 -3.94 1.86 0.03
N TRP A 40 -4.71 0.96 -0.59
CA TRP A 40 -4.91 0.96 -2.05
C TRP A 40 -5.50 2.27 -2.58
N SER A 41 -6.35 2.94 -1.80
CA SER A 41 -6.89 4.26 -2.14
C SER A 41 -5.84 5.36 -2.24
N VAL A 42 -4.64 5.15 -1.69
CA VAL A 42 -3.51 6.10 -1.69
C VAL A 42 -2.42 5.68 -2.68
N VAL A 43 -2.20 4.37 -2.86
CA VAL A 43 -1.07 3.85 -3.64
C VAL A 43 -1.42 3.37 -5.05
N SER A 44 -2.70 3.29 -5.40
CA SER A 44 -3.13 2.77 -6.71
C SER A 44 -2.49 3.54 -7.86
N PRO A 45 -1.85 2.85 -8.84
CA PRO A 45 -1.19 3.48 -9.99
C PRO A 45 -2.17 4.02 -11.03
N ASP A 46 -3.47 3.78 -10.85
CA ASP A 46 -4.54 4.36 -11.67
C ASP A 46 -4.98 5.74 -11.17
N LEU A 47 -4.56 6.15 -9.96
CA LEU A 47 -4.93 7.44 -9.40
C LEU A 47 -4.20 8.56 -10.13
N ASP A 48 -4.96 9.61 -10.45
CA ASP A 48 -4.39 10.87 -10.88
C ASP A 48 -3.55 11.47 -9.75
N GLU A 49 -2.46 12.14 -10.13
CA GLU A 49 -1.49 12.71 -9.19
C GLU A 49 -2.13 13.77 -8.27
N MET A 50 -3.22 14.38 -8.72
CA MET A 50 -4.05 15.31 -7.96
C MET A 50 -4.90 14.64 -6.88
N ALA A 51 -5.15 13.34 -6.99
CA ALA A 51 -5.89 12.54 -6.03
C ALA A 51 -4.97 11.83 -5.01
N PHE A 52 -3.65 11.98 -5.15
CA PHE A 52 -2.68 11.43 -4.22
C PHE A 52 -2.79 12.16 -2.86
N GLU A 53 -3.48 11.53 -1.92
CA GLU A 53 -3.54 12.02 -0.54
C GLU A 53 -2.22 11.70 0.17
N LYS A 54 -1.39 12.73 0.36
CA LYS A 54 -0.17 12.57 1.15
C LYS A 54 -0.56 12.30 2.60
N LEU A 55 0.04 11.27 3.19
CA LEU A 55 -0.15 10.98 4.61
C LEU A 55 0.48 12.12 5.44
N GLU A 56 -0.35 12.95 6.05
CA GLU A 56 0.06 14.06 6.92
C GLU A 56 0.15 13.60 8.38
N GLU A 57 1.19 14.09 9.07
CA GLU A 57 1.35 13.90 10.50
C GLU A 57 0.35 14.80 11.24
N PRO A 58 -0.40 14.28 12.23
CA PRO A 58 -1.33 15.11 12.98
C PRO A 58 -0.57 16.23 13.70
N ALA A 59 -1.17 17.43 13.73
CA ALA A 59 -0.60 18.58 14.43
C ALA A 59 -0.64 18.37 15.94
N ALA A 60 0.46 18.71 16.62
CA ALA A 60 0.54 18.66 18.07
C ALA A 60 -0.48 19.62 18.69
N VAL A 61 -1.09 19.18 19.80
CA VAL A 61 -2.06 19.96 20.55
C VAL A 61 -1.30 20.78 21.58
N GLU A 62 -1.34 22.10 21.45
CA GLU A 62 -0.69 23.02 22.37
C GLU A 62 -1.67 23.48 23.44
N PRO A 63 -1.28 23.50 24.74
CA PRO A 63 -2.16 23.96 25.82
C PRO A 63 -2.69 25.39 25.62
N GLU A 64 -1.87 26.26 25.02
CA GLU A 64 -2.18 27.66 24.70
C GLU A 64 -3.43 27.81 23.81
N GLN A 65 -3.76 26.79 23.01
CA GLN A 65 -4.95 26.82 22.14
C GLN A 65 -6.28 26.67 22.92
N TYR A 66 -6.20 26.29 24.20
CA TYR A 66 -7.36 25.93 25.02
C TYR A 66 -7.51 26.82 26.25
N HIS A 67 -6.64 27.81 26.42
CA HIS A 67 -6.65 28.74 27.53
C HIS A 67 -6.80 30.17 27.00
N ASP A 68 -7.71 30.93 27.59
CA ASP A 68 -7.87 32.35 27.30
C ASP A 68 -7.00 33.13 28.30
N GLU A 69 -5.95 33.80 27.82
CA GLU A 69 -5.02 34.56 28.68
C GLU A 69 -5.76 35.65 29.48
N THR A 70 -5.51 35.71 30.79
CA THR A 70 -6.07 36.72 31.69
C THR A 70 -4.98 37.50 32.45
N GLU A 71 -5.33 38.69 32.95
CA GLU A 71 -4.39 39.53 33.72
C GLU A 71 -3.91 38.87 35.04
N GLU A 72 -4.61 37.80 35.50
CA GLU A 72 -4.30 37.07 36.72
C GLU A 72 -3.37 35.86 36.49
N ASP A 73 -3.01 35.56 35.24
CA ASP A 73 -2.24 34.36 34.90
C ASP A 73 -0.82 34.41 35.47
N THR A 74 -0.38 33.28 36.00
CA THR A 74 0.96 33.09 36.55
C THR A 74 2.02 32.88 35.46
N GLY A 75 1.62 32.89 34.19
CA GLY A 75 2.47 32.62 33.02
C GLY A 75 2.72 31.13 32.80
N VAL A 76 1.99 30.25 33.50
CA VAL A 76 2.05 28.80 33.31
C VAL A 76 0.65 28.32 32.95
N VAL A 77 0.37 28.30 31.65
CA VAL A 77 -0.92 27.96 31.03
C VAL A 77 -1.63 26.80 31.72
N LEU A 78 -0.93 25.68 31.94
CA LEU A 78 -1.56 24.48 32.54
C LEU A 78 -2.03 24.66 34.00
N LYS A 79 -1.46 25.62 34.74
CA LYS A 79 -1.88 25.97 36.11
C LYS A 79 -2.98 27.02 36.13
N ASP A 80 -2.96 27.91 35.15
CA ASP A 80 -3.88 29.03 35.01
C ASP A 80 -5.20 28.59 34.34
N MET A 81 -5.17 27.44 33.64
CA MET A 81 -6.34 26.82 33.03
C MET A 81 -7.44 26.46 34.02
N THR A 82 -8.67 26.76 33.62
CA THR A 82 -9.86 26.32 34.36
C THR A 82 -10.08 24.80 34.22
N THR A 83 -10.89 24.22 35.11
CA THR A 83 -11.25 22.80 35.05
C THR A 83 -11.89 22.41 33.70
N GLU A 84 -12.68 23.31 33.10
CA GLU A 84 -13.33 23.05 31.80
C GLU A 84 -12.34 23.12 30.64
N GLU A 85 -11.45 24.11 30.64
CA GLU A 85 -10.37 24.24 29.66
C GLU A 85 -9.45 23.02 29.70
N PHE A 86 -9.06 22.59 30.90
CA PHE A 86 -8.20 21.42 31.08
C PHE A 86 -8.86 20.14 30.57
N GLN A 87 -10.17 19.99 30.77
CA GLN A 87 -10.93 18.86 30.20
C GLN A 87 -10.96 18.90 28.66
N ARG A 88 -11.13 20.08 28.05
CA ARG A 88 -11.08 20.23 26.58
C ARG A 88 -9.70 19.87 26.03
N TYR A 89 -8.64 20.38 26.64
CA TYR A 89 -7.26 20.05 26.29
C TYR A 89 -6.98 18.54 26.42
N GLN A 90 -7.37 17.92 27.53
CA GLN A 90 -7.17 16.48 27.74
C GLN A 90 -7.92 15.65 26.69
N GLN A 91 -9.13 16.07 26.29
CA GLN A 91 -9.88 15.39 25.24
C GLN A 91 -9.20 15.57 23.86
N ALA A 92 -8.63 16.75 23.59
CA ALA A 92 -7.88 17.02 22.38
C ALA A 92 -6.57 16.21 22.30
N GLU A 93 -5.81 16.16 23.39
CA GLU A 93 -4.59 15.33 23.53
C GLU A 93 -4.90 13.85 23.26
N ARG A 94 -5.98 13.31 23.85
CA ARG A 94 -6.43 11.92 23.56
C ARG A 94 -6.77 11.70 22.09
N ASN A 95 -7.39 12.68 21.45
CA ASN A 95 -7.73 12.59 20.02
C ASN A 95 -6.46 12.64 19.16
N TYR A 96 -5.50 13.50 19.52
CA TYR A 96 -4.19 13.58 18.90
C TYR A 96 -3.42 12.27 19.03
N ASP A 97 -3.32 11.68 20.22
CA ASP A 97 -2.66 10.39 20.43
C ASP A 97 -3.25 9.29 19.57
N ARG A 98 -4.59 9.23 19.47
CA ARG A 98 -5.30 8.29 18.59
C ARG A 98 -4.99 8.53 17.12
N ALA A 99 -4.93 9.79 16.70
CA ALA A 99 -4.57 10.15 15.33
C ALA A 99 -3.11 9.79 15.02
N LEU A 100 -2.18 10.06 15.95
CA LEU A 100 -0.76 9.75 15.83
C LEU A 100 -0.53 8.23 15.78
N ALA A 101 -1.23 7.47 16.61
CA ALA A 101 -1.21 6.00 16.54
C ALA A 101 -1.69 5.48 15.17
N ARG A 102 -2.79 6.04 14.62
CA ARG A 102 -3.26 5.67 13.28
C ARG A 102 -2.26 6.06 12.19
N TYR A 103 -1.66 7.25 12.29
CA TYR A 103 -0.64 7.74 11.37
C TYR A 103 0.59 6.83 11.36
N THR A 104 1.14 6.49 12.53
CA THR A 104 2.33 5.63 12.65
C THR A 104 2.10 4.22 12.10
N ILE A 105 0.92 3.63 12.34
CA ILE A 105 0.53 2.34 11.76
C ILE A 105 0.47 2.43 10.23
N LYS A 106 -0.21 3.45 9.68
CA LYS A 106 -0.28 3.66 8.23
C LYS A 106 1.09 3.89 7.60
N ARG A 107 1.93 4.72 8.22
CA ARG A 107 3.29 5.01 7.75
C ARG A 107 4.16 3.76 7.74
N LYS A 108 4.09 2.93 8.77
CA LYS A 108 4.77 1.64 8.81
C LYS A 108 4.27 0.72 7.69
N ALA A 109 2.96 0.59 7.52
CA ALA A 109 2.37 -0.23 6.48
C ALA A 109 2.76 0.22 5.07
N LEU A 110 2.87 1.53 4.81
CA LEU A 110 3.39 2.06 3.53
C LEU A 110 4.85 1.69 3.29
N ASN A 111 5.70 1.74 4.33
CA ASN A 111 7.10 1.32 4.21
C ASN A 111 7.21 -0.17 3.94
N ASP A 112 6.44 -0.99 4.66
CA ASP A 112 6.40 -2.44 4.47
C ASP A 112 5.93 -2.79 3.05
N PHE A 113 4.91 -2.08 2.54
CA PHE A 113 4.42 -2.23 1.17
C PHE A 113 5.46 -1.83 0.13
N SER A 114 6.19 -0.72 0.34
CA SER A 114 7.32 -0.33 -0.52
C SER A 114 8.41 -1.40 -0.59
N GLN A 115 8.67 -2.12 0.51
CA GLN A 115 9.61 -3.24 0.54
C GLN A 115 9.05 -4.47 -0.18
N GLU A 116 7.76 -4.77 -0.03
CA GLU A 116 7.10 -5.87 -0.73
C GLU A 116 7.16 -5.70 -2.25
N ILE A 117 6.87 -4.50 -2.75
CA ILE A 117 7.06 -4.13 -4.16
C ILE A 117 8.49 -4.48 -4.58
N GLY A 118 9.50 -4.03 -3.84
CA GLY A 118 10.90 -4.30 -4.16
C GLY A 118 11.28 -5.79 -4.14
N ARG A 119 10.64 -6.61 -3.29
CA ARG A 119 10.89 -8.06 -3.19
C ARG A 119 10.22 -8.86 -4.30
N THR A 120 9.11 -8.37 -4.83
CA THR A 120 8.27 -9.08 -5.82
C THR A 120 8.52 -8.64 -7.25
N ILE A 121 9.56 -7.84 -7.50
CA ILE A 121 9.99 -7.42 -8.83
C ILE A 121 11.30 -8.11 -9.20
N SER A 122 11.46 -8.44 -10.47
CA SER A 122 12.72 -8.99 -10.98
C SER A 122 13.88 -8.00 -10.79
N ARG A 123 15.06 -8.53 -10.47
CA ARG A 123 16.29 -7.72 -10.29
C ARG A 123 16.59 -6.81 -11.49
N ARG A 124 16.16 -7.22 -12.69
CA ARG A 124 16.31 -6.45 -13.93
C ARG A 124 15.60 -5.10 -13.88
N HIS A 125 14.51 -4.98 -13.14
CA HIS A 125 13.65 -3.78 -13.11
C HIS A 125 13.88 -2.89 -11.89
N ILE A 126 14.78 -3.25 -10.97
CA ILE A 126 15.10 -2.44 -9.77
C ILE A 126 15.52 -1.02 -10.16
N HIS A 127 16.28 -0.87 -11.26
CA HIS A 127 16.73 0.42 -11.75
C HIS A 127 15.58 1.39 -12.09
N LEU A 128 14.38 0.87 -12.40
CA LEU A 128 13.21 1.70 -12.71
C LEU A 128 12.67 2.43 -11.47
N ILE A 129 12.80 1.81 -10.29
CA ILE A 129 12.15 2.24 -9.05
C ILE A 129 13.13 2.72 -7.97
N GLN A 130 14.44 2.53 -8.15
CA GLN A 130 15.45 2.82 -7.13
C GLN A 130 15.48 4.27 -6.65
N SER A 131 15.07 5.22 -7.51
CA SER A 131 15.07 6.66 -7.21
C SER A 131 13.78 7.13 -6.55
N ASP A 132 12.79 6.25 -6.39
CA ASP A 132 11.45 6.64 -5.94
C ASP A 132 11.23 6.26 -4.48
N ASP A 133 10.83 7.27 -3.71
CA ASP A 133 10.66 7.13 -2.27
C ASP A 133 9.27 6.59 -1.89
N THR A 134 8.24 6.85 -2.71
CA THR A 134 6.86 6.48 -2.42
C THR A 134 6.43 5.22 -3.16
N SER A 135 5.61 4.39 -2.50
CA SER A 135 5.04 3.18 -3.12
C SER A 135 4.21 3.52 -4.37
N TYR A 136 3.47 4.63 -4.34
CA TYR A 136 2.71 5.14 -5.48
C TYR A 136 3.61 5.42 -6.69
N ALA A 137 4.70 6.17 -6.51
CA ALA A 137 5.62 6.50 -7.60
C ALA A 137 6.25 5.23 -8.21
N ARG A 138 6.63 4.27 -7.36
CA ARG A 138 7.14 2.97 -7.80
C ARG A 138 6.11 2.22 -8.65
N LEU A 139 4.87 2.09 -8.17
CA LEU A 139 3.80 1.41 -8.90
C LEU A 139 3.46 2.11 -10.23
N LYS A 140 3.42 3.45 -10.24
CA LYS A 140 3.14 4.24 -11.44
C LYS A 140 4.21 4.03 -12.52
N LYS A 141 5.49 4.01 -12.15
CA LYS A 141 6.59 3.71 -13.09
C LYS A 141 6.54 2.26 -13.58
N LEU A 142 6.34 1.30 -12.69
CA LEU A 142 6.23 -0.10 -13.10
C LEU A 142 5.08 -0.32 -14.06
N LYS A 143 3.92 0.30 -13.79
CA LYS A 143 2.77 0.28 -14.70
C LYS A 143 3.13 0.85 -16.06
N LYS A 144 3.79 2.00 -16.11
CA LYS A 144 4.21 2.64 -17.36
C LYS A 144 5.10 1.75 -18.22
N HIS A 145 5.96 0.94 -17.62
CA HIS A 145 6.94 0.13 -18.34
C HIS A 145 6.54 -1.33 -18.56
N LEU A 146 5.69 -1.89 -17.70
CA LEU A 146 5.41 -3.33 -17.64
C LEU A 146 3.92 -3.66 -17.75
N CYS A 147 3.01 -2.68 -17.70
CA CYS A 147 1.63 -2.94 -18.06
C CYS A 147 1.54 -3.21 -19.58
N PRO A 148 1.07 -4.38 -20.02
CA PRO A 148 0.87 -4.64 -21.44
C PRO A 148 -0.19 -3.68 -21.99
N SER A 149 0.03 -3.19 -23.20
CA SER A 149 -1.01 -2.48 -23.94
C SER A 149 -2.13 -3.45 -24.31
N THR A 150 -3.32 -2.93 -24.63
CA THR A 150 -4.46 -3.74 -25.11
C THR A 150 -4.05 -4.60 -26.31
N ALA A 151 -3.29 -4.05 -27.25
CA ALA A 151 -2.78 -4.78 -28.41
C ALA A 151 -1.78 -5.89 -28.03
N ASP A 152 -0.89 -5.62 -27.08
CA ASP A 152 0.06 -6.65 -26.59
C ASP A 152 -0.68 -7.79 -25.91
N ARG A 153 -1.73 -7.47 -25.16
CA ARG A 153 -2.57 -8.45 -24.48
C ARG A 153 -3.33 -9.33 -25.48
N GLU A 154 -3.89 -8.75 -26.53
CA GLU A 154 -4.52 -9.50 -27.63
C GLU A 154 -3.52 -10.47 -28.28
N LEU A 155 -2.31 -10.01 -28.58
CA LEU A 155 -1.25 -10.86 -29.15
C LEU A 155 -0.86 -11.99 -28.20
N GLN A 156 -0.76 -11.74 -26.90
CA GLN A 156 -0.48 -12.76 -25.89
C GLN A 156 -1.61 -13.80 -25.81
N LEU A 157 -2.88 -13.37 -25.87
CA LEU A 157 -4.02 -14.26 -25.89
C LEU A 157 -4.05 -15.12 -27.15
N ILE A 158 -3.78 -14.53 -28.32
CA ILE A 158 -3.67 -15.25 -29.59
C ILE A 158 -2.53 -16.27 -29.52
N ALA A 159 -1.38 -15.92 -28.96
CA ALA A 159 -0.25 -16.84 -28.79
C ALA A 159 -0.61 -18.01 -27.86
N LYS A 160 -1.24 -17.74 -26.71
CA LYS A 160 -1.73 -18.78 -25.79
C LYS A 160 -2.76 -19.69 -26.47
N TYR A 161 -3.72 -19.10 -27.17
CA TYR A 161 -4.73 -19.83 -27.92
C TYR A 161 -4.11 -20.73 -29.01
N ARG A 162 -3.14 -20.21 -29.77
CA ARG A 162 -2.41 -21.00 -30.78
C ARG A 162 -1.59 -22.13 -30.16
N GLN A 163 -1.00 -21.92 -28.98
CA GLN A 163 -0.30 -22.98 -28.25
C GLN A 163 -1.26 -24.09 -27.81
N LEU A 164 -2.46 -23.74 -27.32
CA LEU A 164 -3.50 -24.71 -26.96
C LEU A 164 -4.04 -25.46 -28.18
N HIS A 165 -4.12 -24.79 -29.35
CA HIS A 165 -4.48 -25.42 -30.62
C HIS A 165 -3.35 -26.27 -31.22
N SER A 166 -2.10 -26.08 -30.78
CA SER A 166 -0.98 -26.87 -31.29
C SER A 166 -0.98 -28.26 -30.64
N ARG A 167 -0.93 -29.29 -31.48
CA ARG A 167 -0.94 -30.70 -31.06
C ARG A 167 0.23 -30.96 -30.09
N PRO A 168 0.02 -31.66 -28.96
CA PRO A 168 1.11 -32.00 -28.04
C PRO A 168 2.18 -32.79 -28.80
N ARG A 169 3.43 -32.35 -28.71
CA ARG A 169 4.54 -32.96 -29.45
C ARG A 169 4.89 -34.37 -28.96
N ASN A 170 4.49 -34.75 -27.76
CA ASN A 170 4.76 -36.06 -27.16
C ASN A 170 3.49 -36.70 -26.58
N ASN A 171 3.37 -38.02 -26.79
CA ASN A 171 2.30 -38.95 -26.40
C ASN A 171 0.87 -38.56 -26.81
N ILE A 172 0.52 -38.95 -28.03
CA ILE A 172 -0.86 -38.96 -28.53
C ILE A 172 -1.72 -39.99 -27.76
N ASP A 173 -1.10 -41.07 -27.28
CA ASP A 173 -1.79 -42.19 -26.63
C ASP A 173 -2.43 -41.78 -25.29
N SER A 174 -1.79 -40.92 -24.49
CA SER A 174 -2.39 -40.42 -23.25
C SER A 174 -3.55 -39.44 -23.46
N TRP A 175 -3.76 -38.96 -24.68
CA TRP A 175 -4.86 -38.06 -25.03
C TRP A 175 -6.09 -38.79 -25.58
N LEU A 176 -5.93 -40.07 -25.95
CA LEU A 176 -7.01 -40.91 -26.48
C LEU A 176 -7.61 -41.86 -25.44
N GLU A 177 -7.04 -41.91 -24.23
CA GLU A 177 -7.51 -42.76 -23.11
C GLU A 177 -8.42 -42.02 -22.10
N GLU A 178 -8.76 -40.75 -22.33
CA GLU A 178 -9.80 -39.98 -21.60
C GLU A 178 -11.02 -39.72 -22.50
#